data_AF-A0A6I5NCW0-F1
#
_entry.id   AF-A0A6I5NCW0-F1
#
_cell.length_a   1.000
_cell.length_b   1.000
_cell.length_c   1.000
_cell.angle_alpha   90.00
_cell.angle_beta   90.00
_cell.angle_gamma   90.00
#
_symmetry.space_group_name_H-M   'P 1'
#
loop_
_entity.id
_entity.type
_entity.pdbx_description
1 polymer ?
#
loop_
_entity_poly.entity_id
_entity_poly.type
_entity_poly.pdbx_seq_one_letter_code
_entity_poly.pdbx_strand_id
1 'polypeptide(L)' 'MSRRSSAQKRTVPPDPVYNSRLVSMMVRRIMESGKKSLAHRIIYDAFKLIEDRTGGSPLEVFEQAV' A
#
# COMPACT_ATOMS: atom_id res chain seq x y z
N MET A 1 20.72 -15.61 8.12
CA MET A 1 21.22 -14.24 8.36
C MET A 1 22.67 -14.23 7.92
N SER A 2 23.05 -13.46 6.91
CA SER A 2 24.34 -13.67 6.23
C SER A 2 25.35 -12.58 6.56
N ARG A 3 26.60 -12.99 6.82
CA ARG A 3 27.76 -12.11 6.99
C ARG A 3 28.45 -11.74 5.66
N ARG A 4 28.13 -12.41 4.53
CA ARG A 4 28.78 -12.16 3.22
C ARG A 4 27.84 -12.16 1.99
N SER A 5 26.63 -12.70 2.09
CA SER A 5 25.70 -12.80 0.95
C SER A 5 24.52 -11.83 1.11
N SER A 6 24.22 -11.09 0.05
CA SER A 6 23.03 -10.25 -0.01
C SER A 6 21.78 -11.11 -0.19
N ALA A 7 20.75 -10.85 0.61
CA ALA A 7 19.46 -11.50 0.44
C ALA A 7 18.77 -10.92 -0.81
N GLN A 8 18.17 -11.80 -1.62
CA GLN A 8 17.32 -11.35 -2.73
C GLN A 8 16.12 -10.57 -2.19
N LYS A 9 15.86 -9.40 -2.79
CA LYS A 9 14.68 -8.59 -2.47
C LYS A 9 13.45 -9.33 -3.00
N ARG A 10 12.49 -9.59 -2.11
CA ARG A 10 11.20 -10.19 -2.49
C ARG A 10 10.40 -9.19 -3.32
N THR A 11 9.87 -9.64 -4.46
CA THR A 11 8.96 -8.83 -5.27
C THR A 11 7.61 -8.72 -4.58
N VAL A 12 7.00 -7.53 -4.68
CA VAL A 12 5.67 -7.27 -4.12
C VAL A 12 4.68 -7.28 -5.28
N PRO A 13 3.63 -8.13 -5.24
CA PRO A 13 2.59 -8.11 -6.26
C PRO A 13 1.80 -6.80 -6.20
N PRO A 14 1.30 -6.30 -7.34
CA PRO A 14 0.46 -5.11 -7.38
C PRO A 14 -0.85 -5.32 -6.61
N ASP A 15 -1.44 -4.21 -6.17
CA ASP A 15 -2.76 -4.23 -5.53
C ASP A 15 -3.85 -4.68 -6.54
N PRO A 16 -4.80 -5.55 -6.15
CA PRO A 16 -5.80 -6.05 -7.09
C PRO A 16 -6.84 -5.01 -7.53
N VAL A 17 -7.05 -3.93 -6.77
CA VAL A 17 -8.06 -2.90 -7.08
C VAL A 17 -7.43 -1.80 -7.93
N TYR A 18 -6.29 -1.28 -7.46
CA TYR A 18 -5.65 -0.12 -8.08
C TYR A 18 -4.49 -0.48 -9.02
N ASN A 19 -4.15 -1.77 -9.14
CA ASN A 19 -2.99 -2.28 -9.88
C ASN A 19 -1.66 -1.59 -9.54
N SER A 20 -1.57 -0.98 -8.36
CA SER A 20 -0.42 -0.20 -7.93
C SER A 20 0.44 -0.98 -6.94
N ARG A 21 1.74 -1.02 -7.21
CA ARG A 21 2.72 -1.64 -6.29
C ARG A 21 2.95 -0.79 -5.05
N LEU A 22 2.82 0.54 -5.16
CA LEU A 22 2.94 1.48 -4.05
C LEU A 22 1.87 1.21 -2.98
N VAL A 23 0.62 1.04 -3.41
CA VAL A 23 -0.50 0.71 -2.51
C VAL A 23 -0.26 -0.62 -1.79
N SER A 24 0.13 -1.67 -2.52
CA SER A 24 0.46 -2.98 -1.92
C SER A 24 1.62 -2.91 -0.91
N MET A 25 2.61 -2.04 -1.15
CA MET A 25 3.69 -1.78 -0.20
C MET A 25 3.19 -1.03 1.04
N MET A 26 2.29 -0.05 0.88
CA MET A 26 1.68 0.70 1.99
C MET A 26 0.85 -0.23 2.89
N VAL A 27 0.00 -1.07 2.31
CA VAL A 27 -0.81 -2.06 3.05
C VAL A 27 0.09 -2.94 3.93
N ARG A 28 1.21 -3.43 3.38
CA ARG A 28 2.16 -4.27 4.13
C ARG A 28 2.86 -3.53 5.27
N ARG A 29 3.05 -2.20 5.17
CA ARG A 29 3.67 -1.39 6.22
C ARG A 29 2.70 -1.06 7.36
N ILE A 30 1.43 -0.81 7.05
CA ILE A 30 0.38 -0.55 8.04
C ILE A 30 -0.09 -1.83 8.73
N MET A 31 0.03 -2.97 8.06
CA MET A 31 -0.43 -4.25 8.58
C MET A 31 0.27 -4.66 9.88
N GLU A 32 -0.50 -4.72 10.96
CA GLU A 32 -0.06 -5.20 12.26
C GLU A 32 -0.56 -6.64 12.52
N SER A 33 0.25 -7.45 13.21
CA SER A 33 -0.07 -8.85 13.58
C SER A 33 -0.52 -9.73 12.40
N GLY A 34 -0.11 -9.45 11.17
CA GLY A 34 -0.50 -10.21 9.98
C GLY A 34 -1.95 -9.99 9.51
N LYS A 35 -2.65 -8.98 10.03
CA LYS A 35 -4.06 -8.70 9.72
C LYS A 35 -4.22 -8.00 8.35
N LYS A 36 -3.97 -8.75 7.27
CA LYS A 36 -3.95 -8.20 5.90
C LYS A 36 -5.30 -7.64 5.44
N SER A 37 -6.39 -8.35 5.74
CA SER A 37 -7.74 -7.90 5.37
C SER A 37 -8.12 -6.57 6.05
N LEU A 38 -7.74 -6.41 7.32
CA LEU A 38 -7.98 -5.18 8.07
C LEU A 38 -7.15 -4.02 7.52
N ALA A 39 -5.88 -4.26 7.18
CA ALA A 39 -5.01 -3.25 6.56
C ALA A 39 -5.55 -2.78 5.20
N HIS A 40 -6.05 -3.69 4.35
CA HIS A 40 -6.71 -3.31 3.10
C HIS A 40 -7.93 -2.42 3.35
N ARG A 41 -8.77 -2.79 4.32
CA ARG A 41 -9.96 -2.01 4.67
C ARG A 41 -9.59 -0.57 5.07
N ILE A 42 -8.63 -0.41 5.98
CA ILE A 42 -8.16 0.92 6.41
C ILE A 42 -7.69 1.77 5.21
N ILE A 43 -6.92 1.20 4.30
CA ILE A 43 -6.39 1.93 3.13
C ILE A 43 -7.53 2.34 2.19
N TYR A 44 -8.45 1.44 1.88
CA TYR A 44 -9.56 1.75 0.98
C TYR A 44 -10.54 2.75 1.60
N ASP A 45 -10.79 2.66 2.90
CA ASP A 45 -11.58 3.64 3.65
C ASP A 45 -10.91 5.03 3.62
N ALA A 46 -9.57 5.07 3.76
CA ALA A 46 -8.80 6.31 3.66
C ALA A 46 -8.84 6.91 2.24
N PHE A 47 -8.76 6.09 1.19
CA PHE A 47 -8.90 6.56 -0.19
C PHE A 47 -10.28 7.14 -0.48
N LYS A 48 -11.34 6.52 0.04
CA LYS A 48 -12.70 7.08 -0.05
C LYS A 48 -12.78 8.46 0.64
N LEU A 49 -12.15 8.60 1.80
CA LEU A 49 -12.13 9.87 2.53
C LEU A 49 -11.31 10.95 1.81
N ILE A 50 -10.28 10.56 1.05
CA ILE A 50 -9.50 11.46 0.17
C ILE A 50 -10.32 11.87 -1.04
N GLU A 51 -11.05 10.94 -1.67
CA GLU A 51 -11.99 11.25 -2.75
C GLU A 51 -13.02 12.29 -2.30
N ASP A 52 -13.65 12.07 -1.14
CA ASP A 52 -14.68 12.96 -0.59
C ASP A 52 -14.15 14.38 -0.31
N ARG A 53 -12.87 14.52 0.08
CA ARG A 53 -12.28 15.81 0.45
C ARG A 53 -11.66 16.56 -0.72
N THR A 54 -11.03 15.83 -1.63
CA THR A 54 -10.20 16.41 -2.70
C THR A 54 -10.95 16.46 -4.02
N GLY A 55 -12.03 15.69 -4.17
CA GLY A 55 -12.82 15.60 -5.41
C GLY A 55 -12.07 15.03 -6.61
N GLY A 56 -10.84 14.54 -6.40
CA GLY A 56 -9.94 14.01 -7.43
C GLY A 56 -9.59 12.55 -7.20
N SER A 57 -8.79 11.99 -8.11
CA SER A 57 -8.32 10.60 -8.01
C SER A 57 -7.45 10.41 -6.76
N PRO A 58 -7.79 9.50 -5.84
CA PRO A 58 -7.04 9.31 -4.60
C PRO A 58 -5.67 8.70 -4.87
N LEU A 59 -5.52 7.99 -6.00
CA LEU A 59 -4.23 7.47 -6.45
C LEU A 59 -3.25 8.59 -6.79
N GLU A 60 -3.69 9.61 -7.52
CA GLU A 60 -2.82 10.73 -7.92
C GLU A 60 -2.38 11.53 -6.70
N VAL A 61 -3.32 11.81 -5.78
CA VAL A 61 -3.02 12.48 -4.51
C VAL A 61 -2.04 11.65 -3.68
N PHE A 62 -2.23 10.33 -3.65
CA PHE A 62 -1.34 9.42 -2.94
C PHE A 62 0.07 9.37 -3.56
N GLU A 63 0.17 9.36 -4.90
CA GLU A 63 1.45 9.37 -5.61
C GLU A 63 2.19 10.71 -5.46
N GLN A 64 1.47 11.83 -5.42
CA GLN A 64 2.06 13.16 -5.17
C GLN A 64 2.59 13.32 -3.73
N ALA A 65 2.03 12.58 -2.76
CA ALA A 65 2.37 12.72 -1.34
C ALA A 65 3.57 11.86 -0.90
N VAL A 66 4.02 10.90 -1.71
CA VAL A 66 5.12 9.96 -1.41
C VAL A 66 6.46 10.51 -1.85
#